data_AF-A0A2J8MPQ5-F1
#
_entry.id   AF-A0A2J8MPQ5-F1
#
_cell.length_a   1.000
_cell.length_b   1.000
_cell.length_c   1.000
_cell.angle_alpha   90.00
_cell.angle_beta   90.00
_cell.angle_gamma   90.00
#
_symmetry.space_group_name_H-M   'P 1'
#
loop_
_entity.id
_entity.type
_entity.pdbx_description
1 polymer ?
#
loop_
_entity_poly.entity_id
_entity_poly.type
_entity_poly.pdbx_seq_one_letter_code
_entity_poly.pdbx_strand_id
1 'polypeptide(L)'
;MAAIYGEEWCVIDDCAKIFCIRISDDIDDPKWTLCLQVMLPNEYPGTAPPIYQLNAPWLKGQERADLSNSLEEIYIQNIGESILYLWVEKIRDVLIQKSQMTEPGSDVKKKTEEEDVECEDDLILACQPESSVKALDFDISETRTEVEVEELPPIDHGIPITDRRSTFQAHLAPVVCPKQ
;
A
#
# COMPACT_ATOMS: atom_id res chain seq x y z
N MET A 1 0.25 -11.29 0.20
CA MET A 1 -0.53 -10.61 1.24
C MET A 1 -1.26 -11.59 2.14
N ALA A 2 -2.19 -12.42 1.65
CA ALA A 2 -2.85 -13.45 2.48
C ALA A 2 -1.87 -14.41 3.18
N ALA A 3 -0.76 -14.79 2.52
CA ALA A 3 0.27 -15.62 3.14
C ALA A 3 1.10 -14.92 4.24
N ILE A 4 1.07 -13.57 4.30
CA ILE A 4 1.83 -12.77 5.27
C ILE A 4 0.96 -12.48 6.49
N TYR A 5 -0.30 -12.10 6.26
CA TYR A 5 -1.20 -11.63 7.30
C TYR A 5 -2.24 -12.67 7.73
N GLY A 6 -2.36 -13.79 7.01
CA GLY A 6 -3.26 -14.90 7.36
C GLY A 6 -4.68 -14.42 7.62
N GLU A 7 -5.12 -14.53 8.87
CA GLU A 7 -6.45 -14.18 9.35
C GLU A 7 -6.69 -12.67 9.48
N GLU A 8 -5.64 -11.85 9.50
CA GLU A 8 -5.75 -10.39 9.53
C GLU A 8 -6.10 -9.80 8.15
N TRP A 9 -5.94 -10.59 7.08
CA TRP A 9 -6.29 -10.20 5.71
C TRP A 9 -7.67 -10.71 5.32
N CYS A 10 -8.56 -9.79 4.97
CA CYS A 10 -9.89 -10.08 4.48
C CYS A 10 -10.04 -9.60 3.04
N VAL A 11 -10.51 -10.47 2.15
CA VAL A 11 -10.92 -10.11 0.79
C VAL A 11 -12.37 -9.64 0.85
N ILE A 12 -12.62 -8.37 0.53
CA ILE A 12 -13.97 -7.81 0.48
C ILE A 12 -14.58 -8.09 -0.90
N ASP A 13 -13.84 -7.74 -1.95
CA ASP A 13 -14.25 -7.96 -3.35
C ASP A 13 -13.01 -8.26 -4.18
N ASP A 14 -12.91 -9.50 -4.67
CA ASP A 14 -11.76 -9.95 -5.47
C ASP A 14 -11.75 -9.29 -6.86
N CYS A 15 -12.93 -9.11 -7.48
CA CYS A 15 -13.07 -8.54 -8.81
C CYS A 15 -12.69 -7.06 -8.83
N ALA A 16 -13.12 -6.31 -7.81
CA ALA A 16 -12.77 -4.91 -7.62
C ALA A 16 -11.43 -4.72 -6.89
N LYS A 17 -10.70 -5.80 -6.58
CA LYS A 17 -9.42 -5.80 -5.85
C LYS A 17 -9.50 -4.97 -4.56
N ILE A 18 -10.56 -5.17 -3.79
CA ILE A 18 -10.82 -4.51 -2.50
C ILE A 18 -10.48 -5.48 -1.37
N PHE A 19 -9.58 -5.04 -0.51
CA PHE A 19 -9.05 -5.80 0.61
C PHE A 19 -9.13 -5.00 1.90
N CYS A 20 -9.17 -5.70 3.03
CA CYS A 20 -9.10 -5.11 4.35
C CYS A 20 -8.03 -5.84 5.17
N ILE A 21 -7.21 -5.06 5.86
CA ILE A 21 -6.15 -5.56 6.74
C ILE A 21 -6.43 -5.00 8.12
N ARG A 22 -6.62 -5.89 9.09
CA ARG A 22 -6.70 -5.50 10.50
C ARG A 22 -5.29 -5.47 11.08
N ILE A 23 -4.93 -4.39 11.77
CA ILE A 23 -3.59 -4.15 12.30
C ILE A 23 -3.74 -3.77 13.78
N SER A 24 -3.01 -4.44 14.67
CA SER A 24 -2.99 -4.16 16.11
C SER A 24 -1.59 -3.82 16.64
N ASP A 25 -1.52 -3.22 17.83
CA ASP A 25 -0.25 -2.92 18.51
C ASP A 25 0.43 -4.16 19.10
N ASP A 26 -0.37 -5.15 19.53
CA ASP A 26 0.08 -6.43 20.05
C ASP A 26 -0.78 -7.59 19.49
N ILE A 27 -0.25 -8.81 19.53
CA ILE A 27 -0.91 -10.02 19.02
C ILE A 27 -1.77 -10.69 20.11
N ASP A 28 -1.33 -10.66 21.37
CA ASP A 28 -1.95 -11.37 22.48
C ASP A 28 -3.00 -10.50 23.21
N ASP A 29 -2.72 -9.21 23.43
CA ASP A 29 -3.63 -8.25 24.07
C ASP A 29 -3.64 -6.89 23.33
N PRO A 30 -4.36 -6.81 22.19
CA PRO A 30 -4.38 -5.60 21.38
C PRO A 30 -5.15 -4.47 22.07
N LYS A 31 -4.44 -3.41 22.49
CA LYS A 31 -5.04 -2.19 23.07
C LYS A 31 -5.54 -1.25 21.98
N TRP A 32 -4.81 -1.19 20.88
CA TRP A 32 -5.12 -0.34 19.74
C TRP A 32 -5.24 -1.18 18.49
N THR A 33 -6.29 -0.91 17.71
CA THR A 33 -6.54 -1.59 16.45
C THR A 33 -6.96 -0.60 15.40
N LEU A 34 -6.48 -0.80 14.18
CA LEU A 34 -6.82 -0.05 12.98
C LEU A 34 -7.13 -1.01 11.84
N CYS A 35 -8.21 -0.75 11.11
CA CYS A 35 -8.51 -1.48 9.87
C CYS A 35 -8.13 -0.60 8.68
N LEU A 36 -7.17 -1.07 7.89
CA LEU A 36 -6.76 -0.49 6.62
C LEU A 36 -7.54 -1.18 5.51
N GLN A 37 -8.49 -0.47 4.91
CA GLN A 37 -9.16 -0.93 3.70
C GLN A 37 -8.45 -0.33 2.48
N VAL A 38 -8.13 -1.16 1.50
CA VAL A 38 -7.48 -0.75 0.25
C VAL A 38 -8.24 -1.26 -0.95
N MET A 39 -8.32 -0.44 -1.98
CA MET A 39 -8.75 -0.80 -3.32
C MET A 39 -7.58 -0.57 -4.26
N LEU A 40 -7.20 -1.62 -4.98
CA LEU A 40 -6.07 -1.59 -5.89
C LEU A 40 -6.58 -1.38 -7.32
N PRO A 41 -6.41 -0.18 -7.91
CA PRO A 41 -6.76 0.04 -9.30
C PRO A 41 -5.90 -0.83 -10.22
N ASN A 42 -6.32 -0.99 -11.48
CA ASN A 42 -5.62 -1.88 -12.41
C ASN A 42 -4.22 -1.38 -12.77
N GLU A 43 -3.99 -0.09 -12.60
CA GLU A 43 -2.75 0.63 -12.85
C GLU A 43 -1.79 0.60 -11.65
N TYR A 44 -2.20 0.07 -10.49
CA TYR A 44 -1.32 -0.18 -9.34
C TYR A 44 -0.54 -1.50 -9.54
N PRO A 45 0.76 -1.57 -9.19
CA PRO A 45 1.60 -0.54 -8.55
C PRO A 45 2.28 0.46 -9.50
N GLY A 46 2.01 0.39 -10.79
CA GLY A 46 2.72 1.15 -11.83
C GLY A 46 2.54 2.66 -11.76
N THR A 47 1.36 3.15 -12.14
CA THR A 47 1.12 4.60 -12.36
C THR A 47 0.00 5.18 -11.51
N ALA A 48 -0.76 4.35 -10.79
CA ALA A 48 -1.81 4.80 -9.89
C ALA A 48 -1.55 4.36 -8.44
N PRO A 49 -1.84 5.21 -7.44
CA PRO A 49 -1.76 4.83 -6.03
C PRO A 49 -2.92 3.91 -5.62
N PRO A 50 -2.75 3.11 -4.55
CA PRO A 50 -3.88 2.45 -3.90
C PRO A 50 -4.86 3.48 -3.35
N ILE A 51 -6.15 3.22 -3.49
CA ILE A 51 -7.19 3.99 -2.81
C ILE A 51 -7.39 3.37 -1.43
N TYR A 52 -7.27 4.15 -0.36
CA TYR A 52 -7.30 3.63 0.99
C TYR A 52 -8.31 4.33 1.89
N GLN A 53 -8.74 3.60 2.93
CA GLN A 53 -9.58 4.11 3.99
C GLN A 53 -9.08 3.58 5.33
N LEU A 54 -8.84 4.50 6.27
CA LEU A 54 -8.43 4.20 7.63
C LEU A 54 -9.65 4.19 8.55
N ASN A 55 -9.92 3.04 9.17
CA ASN A 55 -11.04 2.84 10.07
C ASN A 55 -10.53 2.51 11.48
N ALA A 56 -10.64 3.48 12.37
CA ALA A 56 -10.34 3.33 13.79
C ALA A 56 -11.15 4.34 14.61
N PRO A 57 -11.82 3.93 15.71
CA PRO A 57 -12.68 4.84 16.49
C PRO A 57 -11.89 5.94 17.22
N TRP A 58 -10.60 5.70 17.47
CA TRP A 58 -9.68 6.62 18.14
C TRP A 58 -8.94 7.55 17.17
N LEU A 59 -8.89 7.22 15.88
CA LEU A 59 -8.10 7.96 14.89
C LEU A 59 -8.90 9.14 14.34
N LYS A 60 -8.68 10.33 14.89
CA LYS A 60 -9.40 11.57 14.53
C LYS A 60 -8.46 12.76 14.45
N GLY A 61 -8.92 13.82 13.76
CA GLY A 61 -8.22 15.10 13.69
C GLY A 61 -6.79 14.96 13.15
N GLN A 62 -5.83 15.54 13.88
CA GLN A 62 -4.44 15.62 13.47
C GLN A 62 -3.77 14.24 13.34
N GLU A 63 -4.00 13.30 14.26
CA GLU A 63 -3.40 11.96 14.19
C GLU A 63 -3.78 11.23 12.88
N ARG A 64 -5.00 11.45 12.39
CA ARG A 64 -5.44 10.90 11.10
C ARG A 64 -4.72 11.56 9.93
N ALA A 65 -4.56 12.88 9.97
CA ALA A 65 -3.89 13.63 8.92
C ALA A 65 -2.42 13.24 8.84
N ASP A 66 -1.72 13.19 9.97
CA ASP A 66 -0.30 12.84 10.03
C ASP A 66 -0.03 11.40 9.53
N LEU A 67 -0.89 10.44 9.91
CA LEU A 67 -0.81 9.08 9.41
C LEU A 67 -1.09 9.03 7.90
N SER A 68 -2.11 9.73 7.42
CA SER A 68 -2.46 9.77 5.99
C SER A 68 -1.31 10.37 5.15
N ASN A 69 -0.75 11.49 5.60
CA ASN A 69 0.41 12.13 4.97
C ASN A 69 1.61 11.18 4.93
N SER A 70 1.85 10.43 6.01
CA SER A 70 2.92 9.43 6.05
C SER A 70 2.71 8.29 5.03
N LEU A 71 1.47 7.82 4.84
CA LEU A 71 1.16 6.78 3.86
C LEU A 71 1.34 7.29 2.41
N GLU A 72 0.94 8.54 2.16
CA GLU A 72 1.13 9.19 0.86
C GLU A 72 2.61 9.43 0.54
N GLU A 73 3.40 9.84 1.53
CA GLU A 73 4.85 9.97 1.37
C GLU A 73 5.52 8.64 1.00
N ILE A 74 5.11 7.53 1.65
CA ILE A 74 5.58 6.18 1.31
C ILE A 74 5.27 5.84 -0.16
N TYR A 75 4.09 6.21 -0.68
CA TYR A 75 3.78 5.99 -2.09
C TYR A 75 4.71 6.79 -3.00
N ILE A 76 4.90 8.08 -2.74
CA ILE A 76 5.74 8.96 -3.58
C ILE A 76 7.18 8.46 -3.62
N GLN A 77 7.69 7.93 -2.51
CA GLN A 77 9.05 7.40 -2.42
C GLN A 77 9.23 6.07 -3.15
N ASN A 78 8.16 5.30 -3.36
CA ASN A 78 8.22 3.91 -3.87
C ASN A 78 7.25 3.71 -5.06
N ILE A 79 7.17 4.70 -5.96
CA ILE A 79 6.33 4.62 -7.17
C ILE A 79 6.80 3.45 -8.04
N GLY A 80 5.86 2.64 -8.53
CA GLY A 80 6.15 1.43 -9.31
C GLY A 80 6.28 0.16 -8.47
N GLU A 81 6.34 0.28 -7.14
CA GLU A 81 6.52 -0.85 -6.22
C GLU A 81 5.29 -1.14 -5.35
N SER A 82 5.20 -2.37 -4.84
CA SER A 82 4.13 -2.78 -3.93
C SER A 82 4.39 -2.28 -2.50
N ILE A 83 3.73 -1.18 -2.14
CA ILE A 83 3.89 -0.49 -0.85
C ILE A 83 3.00 -1.00 0.29
N LEU A 84 2.11 -1.97 0.05
CA LEU A 84 1.10 -2.35 1.04
C LEU A 84 1.73 -2.85 2.36
N TYR A 85 2.83 -3.61 2.28
CA TYR A 85 3.55 -4.04 3.48
C TYR A 85 4.13 -2.85 4.25
N LEU A 86 4.72 -1.87 3.55
CA LEU A 86 5.29 -0.66 4.16
C LEU A 86 4.21 0.15 4.89
N TRP A 87 3.03 0.26 4.30
CA TRP A 87 1.88 0.89 4.95
C TRP A 87 1.48 0.18 6.23
N VAL A 88 1.38 -1.16 6.22
CA VAL A 88 1.04 -1.93 7.41
C VAL A 88 2.09 -1.75 8.51
N GLU A 89 3.38 -1.81 8.18
CA GLU A 89 4.45 -1.60 9.16
C GLU A 89 4.45 -0.17 9.72
N LYS A 90 4.23 0.84 8.87
CA LYS A 90 4.13 2.23 9.32
C LYS A 90 2.95 2.43 10.29
N ILE A 91 1.80 1.83 9.99
CA ILE A 91 0.64 1.87 10.88
C ILE A 91 0.98 1.17 12.20
N ARG A 92 1.60 -0.02 12.16
CA ARG A 92 1.98 -0.77 13.36
C ARG A 92 2.90 0.05 14.27
N ASP A 93 3.90 0.74 13.71
CA ASP A 93 4.79 1.64 14.47
C ASP A 93 3.97 2.71 15.21
N VAL A 94 3.05 3.38 14.52
CA VAL A 94 2.17 4.39 15.14
C VAL A 94 1.31 3.79 16.25
N LEU A 95 0.77 2.58 16.08
CA LEU A 95 0.00 1.89 17.12
C LEU A 95 0.86 1.62 18.37
N ILE A 96 2.09 1.14 18.18
CA ILE A 96 3.04 0.85 19.25
C ILE A 96 3.43 2.14 19.99
N GLN A 97 3.75 3.21 19.27
CA GLN A 97 4.07 4.52 19.85
C GLN A 97 2.90 5.05 20.70
N LYS A 98 1.67 4.92 20.19
CA LYS A 98 0.47 5.35 20.91
C LYS A 98 0.23 4.54 22.19
N SER A 99 0.48 3.24 22.14
CA SER A 99 0.41 2.35 23.32
C SER A 99 1.36 2.83 24.42
N GLN A 100 2.62 3.14 24.08
CA GLN A 100 3.62 3.63 25.03
C GLN A 100 3.29 4.99 25.64
N MET A 101 2.64 5.89 24.88
CA MET A 101 2.25 7.22 25.39
C MET A 101 1.05 7.18 26.35
N THR A 102 0.24 6.12 26.30
CA THR A 102 -0.99 6.00 27.11
C THR A 102 -0.74 5.35 28.49
N GLU A 103 0.40 4.69 28.68
CA GLU A 103 0.74 4.01 29.93
C GLU A 103 1.28 5.01 30.99
N PRO A 104 0.66 5.14 32.18
CA PRO A 104 1.20 5.98 33.24
C PRO A 104 2.29 5.21 33.99
N GLY A 105 3.56 5.35 33.60
CA GLY A 105 4.64 4.77 34.40
C GLY A 105 6.04 4.67 33.78
N SER A 106 6.66 5.79 33.38
CA SER A 106 8.12 5.95 33.54
C SER A 106 8.55 7.41 33.38
N ASP A 107 9.11 7.96 34.44
CA ASP A 107 9.51 9.36 34.63
C ASP A 107 10.79 9.75 33.86
N VAL A 108 10.74 10.93 33.22
CA VAL A 108 11.79 11.98 33.11
C VAL A 108 12.86 11.85 32.00
N LYS A 109 12.83 12.75 30.98
CA LYS A 109 13.38 14.12 31.06
C LYS A 109 13.09 15.03 29.84
N LYS A 110 12.50 16.20 30.15
CA LYS A 110 12.27 17.46 29.41
C LYS A 110 13.34 17.94 28.40
N LYS A 111 12.86 18.64 27.35
CA LYS A 111 13.01 20.11 27.07
C LYS A 111 12.03 20.49 25.94
N THR A 112 11.02 21.35 26.15
CA THR A 112 11.05 22.84 26.03
C THR A 112 11.36 23.25 24.57
N GLU A 113 10.53 23.94 23.79
CA GLU A 113 9.86 25.23 24.03
C GLU A 113 8.71 25.42 23.01
N GLU A 114 7.85 26.38 23.31
CA GLU A 114 6.59 26.74 22.65
C GLU A 114 6.88 27.72 21.49
N GLU A 115 6.16 27.63 20.36
CA GLU A 115 5.92 28.83 19.54
C GLU A 115 4.57 28.72 18.82
N ASP A 116 3.65 29.53 19.34
CA ASP A 116 2.35 29.92 18.80
C ASP A 116 2.56 30.90 17.64
N VAL A 117 1.99 30.59 16.47
CA VAL A 117 1.76 31.58 15.42
C VAL A 117 0.43 31.29 14.73
N GLU A 118 -0.60 31.99 15.19
CA GLU A 118 -1.78 32.30 14.38
C GLU A 118 -1.34 33.13 13.16
N CYS A 119 -1.73 32.70 11.96
CA CYS A 119 -1.93 33.61 10.83
C CYS A 119 -3.12 33.17 9.99
N GLU A 120 -4.12 34.01 10.12
CA GLU A 120 -5.36 34.20 9.37
C GLU A 120 -5.14 34.57 7.89
N ASP A 121 -6.23 34.37 7.15
CA ASP A 121 -6.63 34.99 5.88
C ASP A 121 -6.34 34.31 4.52
N ASP A 122 -7.46 33.82 3.98
CA ASP A 122 -7.97 34.01 2.62
C ASP A 122 -7.16 33.50 1.43
N LEU A 123 -7.57 32.35 0.88
CA LEU A 123 -7.80 32.19 -0.56
C LEU A 123 -8.94 31.20 -0.83
N ILE A 124 -10.14 31.74 -1.04
CA ILE A 124 -11.25 31.07 -1.71
C ILE A 124 -10.91 30.93 -3.19
N LEU A 125 -10.89 29.71 -3.73
CA LEU A 125 -11.07 29.50 -5.17
C LEU A 125 -12.10 28.40 -5.42
N ALA A 126 -13.36 28.83 -5.49
CA ALA A 126 -14.43 28.07 -6.09
C ALA A 126 -14.17 27.89 -7.59
N CYS A 127 -14.25 26.67 -8.11
CA CYS A 127 -14.53 26.41 -9.52
C CYS A 127 -15.22 25.04 -9.68
N GLN A 128 -16.50 25.10 -10.00
CA GLN A 128 -17.31 24.09 -10.69
C GLN A 128 -18.04 24.86 -11.82
N PRO A 129 -18.68 24.20 -12.80
CA PRO A 129 -18.16 23.23 -13.75
C PRO A 129 -18.57 23.60 -15.20
N GLU A 130 -17.87 23.16 -16.25
CA GLU A 130 -18.45 23.12 -17.61
C GLU A 130 -17.85 22.06 -18.53
N SER A 131 -18.65 21.00 -18.76
CA SER A 131 -19.09 20.52 -20.06
C SER A 131 -18.22 20.88 -21.30
N SER A 132 -17.53 19.89 -21.86
CA SER A 132 -17.59 19.65 -23.30
C SER A 132 -17.29 18.19 -23.64
N VAL A 133 -18.34 17.53 -24.11
CA VAL A 133 -18.36 16.25 -24.82
C VAL A 133 -17.29 16.14 -25.90
N LYS A 134 -16.57 15.01 -25.96
CA LYS A 134 -16.17 14.32 -27.21
C LYS A 134 -16.05 12.82 -26.95
N ALA A 135 -16.92 12.07 -27.62
CA ALA A 135 -16.92 10.63 -27.69
C ALA A 135 -15.66 10.12 -28.41
N LEU A 136 -15.02 9.10 -27.86
CA LEU A 136 -14.22 8.17 -28.64
C LEU A 136 -14.83 6.78 -28.46
N ASP A 137 -15.48 6.39 -29.55
CA ASP A 137 -16.04 5.09 -29.86
C ASP A 137 -14.90 4.05 -29.85
N PHE A 138 -15.00 3.00 -29.05
CA PHE A 138 -14.23 1.78 -29.31
C PHE A 138 -15.16 0.58 -29.19
N ASP A 139 -15.34 -0.02 -30.36
CA ASP A 139 -16.30 -1.05 -30.74
C ASP A 139 -16.14 -2.32 -29.89
N ILE A 140 -17.27 -2.81 -29.38
CA ILE A 140 -17.42 -4.14 -28.83
C ILE A 140 -17.47 -5.12 -30.00
N SER A 141 -16.41 -5.89 -30.20
CA SER A 141 -16.49 -7.11 -31.01
C SER A 141 -16.25 -8.34 -30.14
N GLU A 142 -17.35 -8.97 -29.72
CA GLU A 142 -17.38 -10.37 -29.32
C GLU A 142 -16.83 -11.23 -30.47
N THR A 143 -15.66 -11.86 -30.27
CA THR A 143 -15.34 -13.09 -31.01
C THR A 143 -14.49 -14.03 -30.17
N ARG A 144 -15.15 -15.09 -29.68
CA ARG A 144 -14.68 -16.48 -29.53
C ARG A 144 -13.25 -16.74 -29.05
N THR A 145 -13.19 -17.25 -27.81
CA THR A 145 -12.29 -18.31 -27.30
C THR A 145 -11.05 -18.64 -28.13
N GLU A 146 -9.95 -17.99 -27.79
CA GLU A 146 -8.60 -18.50 -28.02
C GLU A 146 -7.91 -18.40 -26.66
N VAL A 147 -7.44 -19.53 -26.13
CA VAL A 147 -6.61 -19.56 -24.93
C VAL A 147 -5.30 -18.91 -25.34
N GLU A 148 -5.14 -17.63 -25.02
CA GLU A 148 -3.88 -16.92 -25.18
C GLU A 148 -2.90 -17.59 -24.22
N VAL A 149 -2.09 -18.49 -24.77
CA VAL A 149 -1.00 -19.14 -24.04
C VAL A 149 0.01 -18.04 -23.81
N GLU A 150 -0.03 -17.42 -22.64
CA GLU A 150 0.95 -16.42 -22.21
C GLU A 150 2.35 -17.03 -22.43
N GLU A 151 3.06 -16.53 -23.44
CA GLU A 151 4.34 -17.09 -23.86
C GLU A 151 5.35 -16.80 -22.75
N LEU A 152 5.66 -17.83 -21.95
CA LEU A 152 6.61 -17.72 -20.86
C LEU A 152 7.98 -17.29 -21.42
N PRO A 153 8.70 -16.39 -20.74
CA PRO A 153 10.01 -15.95 -21.20
C PRO A 153 10.95 -17.15 -21.33
N PRO A 154 11.77 -17.21 -22.38
CA PRO A 154 12.68 -18.32 -22.60
C PRO A 154 13.68 -18.42 -21.44
N ILE A 155 13.73 -19.58 -20.78
CA ILE A 155 14.71 -19.90 -19.75
C ILE A 155 15.85 -20.69 -20.41
N ASP A 156 17.06 -20.15 -20.35
CA ASP A 156 18.26 -20.85 -20.76
C ASP A 156 18.82 -21.68 -19.60
N HIS A 157 18.97 -22.98 -19.84
CA HIS A 157 19.41 -23.95 -18.85
C HIS A 157 20.91 -24.24 -19.06
N GLY A 158 21.72 -23.89 -18.07
CA GLY A 158 23.13 -24.24 -18.04
C GLY A 158 23.37 -25.75 -17.92
N ILE A 159 24.61 -26.17 -18.17
CA ILE A 159 25.05 -27.55 -18.01
C ILE A 159 25.14 -27.87 -16.50
N PRO A 160 24.57 -28.99 -16.02
CA PRO A 160 24.72 -29.39 -14.63
C PRO A 160 26.19 -29.63 -14.25
N ILE A 161 26.63 -29.06 -13.14
CA ILE A 161 27.96 -29.29 -12.58
C ILE A 161 27.84 -30.01 -11.23
N THR A 162 28.70 -31.00 -10.97
CA THR A 162 28.71 -31.72 -9.70
C THR A 162 29.99 -31.40 -8.92
N ASP A 163 29.85 -30.88 -7.71
CA ASP A 163 30.94 -30.69 -6.73
C ASP A 163 30.59 -31.40 -5.43
N ARG A 164 31.49 -32.25 -4.92
CA ARG A 164 31.33 -32.94 -3.62
C ARG A 164 29.97 -33.64 -3.42
N ARG A 165 29.46 -34.32 -4.45
CA ARG A 165 28.11 -34.94 -4.50
C ARG A 165 26.93 -33.97 -4.55
N SER A 166 27.16 -32.66 -4.52
CA SER A 166 26.16 -31.63 -4.81
C SER A 166 26.12 -31.38 -6.32
N THR A 167 24.92 -31.31 -6.91
CA THR A 167 24.74 -31.00 -8.34
C THR A 167 24.03 -29.66 -8.47
N PHE A 168 24.59 -28.76 -9.28
CA PHE A 168 24.10 -27.41 -9.50
C PHE A 168 23.76 -27.23 -10.97
N GLN A 169 22.67 -26.54 -11.26
CA GLN A 169 22.31 -26.14 -12.62
C GLN A 169 21.96 -24.65 -12.60
N ALA A 170 22.61 -23.88 -13.46
CA ALA A 170 22.31 -22.45 -13.61
C ALA A 170 21.10 -22.27 -14.55
N HIS A 171 20.26 -21.28 -14.25
CA HIS A 171 19.10 -20.90 -15.06
C HIS A 171 19.17 -19.39 -15.34
N LEU A 172 19.02 -18.97 -16.60
CA LEU A 172 19.06 -17.57 -17.02
C LEU A 172 17.76 -17.22 -17.76
N ALA A 173 17.25 -16.01 -17.59
CA ALA A 173 16.11 -15.48 -18.35
C ALA A 173 16.34 -14.00 -18.68
N PRO A 174 15.98 -13.53 -19.89
CA PRO A 174 16.09 -12.12 -20.25
C PRO A 174 15.11 -11.28 -19.42
N VAL A 175 15.59 -10.18 -18.84
CA VAL A 175 14.75 -9.20 -18.12
C VAL A 175 14.43 -8.05 -19.07
N VAL A 176 13.14 -7.75 -19.24
CA VAL A 176 12.67 -6.56 -19.94
C VAL A 176 12.40 -5.46 -18.91
N CYS A 177 13.01 -4.29 -19.09
CA CYS A 177 12.61 -3.11 -18.33
C CYS A 177 11.29 -2.60 -18.93
N PRO A 178 10.21 -2.43 -18.15
CA PRO A 178 9.06 -1.69 -18.64
C PRO A 178 9.53 -0.27 -19.03
N LYS A 179 9.16 0.18 -20.23
CA LYS A 179 9.47 1.54 -20.69
C LYS A 179 8.75 2.52 -19.76
N GLN A 180 9.51 3.45 -19.17
CA GLN A 180 8.97 4.59 -18.39
C GLN A 180 8.20 5.55 -19.30
#